data_AF-A0A968G1U8-F1
#
_entry.id   AF-A0A968G1U8-F1
#
_cell.length_a   1.000
_cell.length_b   1.000
_cell.length_c   1.000
_cell.angle_alpha   90.00
_cell.angle_beta   90.00
_cell.angle_gamma   90.00
#
_symmetry.space_group_name_H-M   'P 1'
#
loop_
_entity.id
_entity.type
_entity.pdbx_description
1 polymer ?
#
loop_
_entity_poly.entity_id
_entity_poly.type
_entity_poly.pdbx_seq_one_letter_code
_entity_poly.pdbx_strand_id
1 'polypeptide(L)'
;TLEALDRNDPEEIEEELGDLLYQILFHAKLGAQENRFDIQGVIRSISDKMIRRHPHVFEAADLHTPDQVVHQWEEIKKNEKKNSRRRSVLDGIPRTLPSLLRAQKL
;
A
#
# COMPACT_ATOMS: atom_id res chain seq x y z
N THR A 1 8.95 7.03 12.50
CA THR A 1 8.82 5.71 11.81
C THR A 1 10.14 5.14 11.29
N LEU A 2 10.87 5.79 10.39
CA LEU A 2 12.18 5.29 9.89
C LEU A 2 13.25 5.25 10.99
N GLU A 3 13.31 6.26 11.86
CA GLU A 3 14.27 6.29 12.99
C GLU A 3 14.02 5.18 14.03
N ALA A 4 12.76 4.90 14.36
CA ALA A 4 12.40 3.82 15.30
C ALA A 4 12.77 2.42 14.75
N LEU A 5 12.59 2.21 13.44
CA LEU A 5 13.03 0.99 12.76
C LEU A 5 14.57 0.86 12.76
N ASP A 6 15.29 1.97 12.58
CA ASP A 6 16.76 1.98 12.60
C ASP A 6 17.32 1.69 14.01
N ARG A 7 16.56 1.99 15.07
CA ARG A 7 16.93 1.73 16.48
C ARG A 7 16.47 0.36 17.01
N ASN A 8 15.62 -0.34 16.26
CA ASN A 8 15.08 -1.66 16.59
C ASN A 8 14.43 -1.71 17.99
N ASP A 9 13.81 -0.62 18.41
CA ASP A 9 13.07 -0.50 19.68
C ASP A 9 11.59 -0.86 19.46
N PRO A 10 11.10 -1.99 20.00
CA PRO A 10 9.73 -2.43 19.78
C PRO A 10 8.66 -1.46 20.32
N GLU A 11 8.95 -0.74 21.42
CA GLU A 11 7.98 0.18 22.04
C GLU A 11 7.81 1.44 21.18
N GLU A 12 8.93 1.99 20.69
CA GLU A 12 8.93 3.16 19.78
C GLU A 12 8.26 2.81 18.44
N ILE A 13 8.46 1.59 17.93
CA ILE A 13 7.76 1.10 16.73
C ILE A 13 6.25 1.00 16.97
N GLU A 14 5.82 0.48 18.12
CA GLU A 14 4.40 0.36 18.46
C GLU A 14 3.72 1.74 18.53
N GLU A 15 4.37 2.72 19.17
CA GLU A 15 3.89 4.10 19.26
C GLU A 15 3.70 4.73 17.87
N GLU A 16 4.71 4.60 17.01
CA GLU A 16 4.69 5.13 15.64
C GLU A 16 3.62 4.47 14.75
N LEU A 17 3.40 3.16 14.92
CA LEU A 17 2.31 2.46 14.25
C LEU A 17 0.93 2.93 14.77
N GLY A 18 0.84 3.24 16.07
CA GLY A 18 -0.32 3.86 16.68
C GLY A 18 -0.67 5.22 16.05
N ASP A 19 0.32 6.09 15.88
CA ASP A 19 0.15 7.40 15.25
C ASP A 19 -0.30 7.29 13.77
N LEU A 20 0.30 6.37 13.02
CA LEU A 20 -0.14 6.08 11.65
C LEU A 20 -1.60 5.60 11.61
N LEU A 21 -1.99 4.72 12.53
CA LEU A 21 -3.37 4.24 12.63
C LEU A 21 -4.33 5.38 13.00
N TYR A 22 -3.93 6.25 13.93
CA TYR A 22 -4.69 7.44 14.30
C TYR A 22 -4.95 8.35 13.09
N GLN A 23 -3.93 8.60 12.27
CA GLN A 23 -4.07 9.39 11.05
C GLN A 23 -5.08 8.75 10.07
N ILE A 24 -5.05 7.43 9.89
CA ILE A 24 -6.00 6.71 9.04
C ILE A 24 -7.44 6.85 9.55
N LEU A 25 -7.64 6.64 10.86
CA LEU A 25 -8.96 6.75 11.49
C LEU A 25 -9.52 8.17 11.38
N PHE A 26 -8.68 9.19 11.58
CA PHE A 26 -9.06 10.58 11.47
C PHE A 26 -9.54 10.93 10.05
N HIS A 27 -8.78 10.55 9.03
CA HIS A 27 -9.19 10.78 7.63
C HIS A 27 -10.45 9.99 7.24
N ALA A 28 -10.60 8.76 7.72
CA ALA A 28 -11.80 7.96 7.49
C ALA A 28 -13.03 8.60 8.14
N LYS A 29 -12.89 9.21 9.33
CA LYS A 29 -13.98 9.92 10.01
C LYS A 29 -14.41 11.17 9.25
N LEU A 30 -13.46 11.98 8.77
CA LEU A 30 -13.75 13.15 7.95
C LEU A 30 -14.44 12.75 6.63
N GLY A 31 -13.93 11.71 5.96
CA GLY A 31 -14.55 11.16 4.74
C GLY A 31 -15.98 10.69 4.96
N ALA A 32 -16.28 10.13 6.14
CA ALA A 32 -17.62 9.68 6.49
C ALA A 32 -18.58 10.85 6.72
N GLN A 33 -18.11 11.96 7.33
CA GLN A 33 -18.91 13.18 7.48
C GLN A 33 -19.29 13.80 6.14
N GLU A 34 -18.42 13.67 5.13
CA GLU A 34 -18.69 14.10 3.76
C GLU A 34 -19.52 13.09 2.95
N ASN A 35 -19.96 11.97 3.53
CA ASN A 35 -20.62 10.84 2.85
C ASN A 35 -19.82 10.28 1.66
N ARG A 36 -18.49 10.25 1.75
CA ARG A 36 -17.60 9.79 0.66
C ARG A 36 -17.09 8.37 0.85
N PHE A 37 -16.54 8.07 2.01
CA PHE A 37 -16.01 6.76 2.40
C PHE A 37 -15.86 6.71 3.92
N ASP A 38 -15.78 5.51 4.49
CA ASP A 38 -15.59 5.30 5.92
C ASP A 38 -14.48 4.27 6.20
N ILE A 39 -14.23 4.00 7.47
CA ILE A 39 -13.20 3.05 7.89
C ILE A 39 -13.49 1.63 7.40
N GLN A 40 -14.76 1.22 7.32
CA GLN A 40 -15.13 -0.10 6.83
C GLN A 40 -14.78 -0.26 5.34
N GLY A 41 -15.04 0.78 4.53
CA GLY A 41 -14.64 0.83 3.13
C GLY A 41 -13.13 0.77 2.94
N VAL A 42 -12.37 1.49 3.79
CA VAL A 42 -10.90 1.45 3.77
C VAL A 42 -10.38 0.04 4.08
N ILE A 43 -10.87 -0.58 5.17
CA ILE A 43 -10.49 -1.94 5.58
C ILE A 43 -10.82 -2.95 4.47
N ARG A 44 -12.03 -2.90 3.93
CA ARG A 44 -12.43 -3.80 2.83
C ARG A 44 -11.52 -3.65 1.62
N SER A 45 -11.25 -2.41 1.21
CA SER A 45 -10.40 -2.14 0.06
C SER A 45 -8.97 -2.67 0.24
N ILE A 46 -8.38 -2.56 1.43
CA ILE A 46 -7.04 -3.11 1.67
C ILE A 46 -7.06 -4.63 1.79
N SER A 47 -8.09 -5.23 2.39
CA SER A 47 -8.25 -6.70 2.46
C SER A 47 -8.38 -7.30 1.07
N ASP A 48 -9.25 -6.77 0.21
CA ASP A 48 -9.42 -7.23 -1.17
C ASP A 48 -8.11 -7.10 -1.97
N LYS A 49 -7.40 -6.00 -1.77
CA LYS A 49 -6.08 -5.76 -2.40
C LYS A 49 -5.02 -6.73 -1.89
N MET A 50 -5.05 -7.08 -0.60
CA MET A 50 -4.12 -8.02 0.01
C MET A 50 -4.32 -9.42 -0.56
N ILE A 51 -5.57 -9.90 -0.62
CA ILE A 51 -5.93 -11.19 -1.23
C ILE A 51 -5.49 -11.23 -2.69
N ARG A 52 -5.89 -10.22 -3.48
CA ARG A 52 -5.61 -10.18 -4.92
C ARG A 52 -4.13 -10.12 -5.27
N ARG A 53 -3.29 -9.50 -4.42
CA ARG A 53 -1.84 -9.41 -4.64
C ARG A 53 -1.06 -10.60 -4.11
N HIS A 54 -1.63 -11.39 -3.20
CA HIS A 54 -0.97 -12.55 -2.62
C HIS A 54 -1.79 -13.83 -2.84
N PRO A 55 -2.07 -14.20 -4.10
CA PRO A 55 -2.81 -15.43 -4.39
C PRO A 55 -2.10 -16.67 -3.83
N HIS A 56 -0.78 -16.66 -3.67
CA HIS A 56 -0.03 -17.75 -3.02
C HIS A 56 -0.26 -17.90 -1.51
N VAL A 57 -0.79 -16.88 -0.84
CA VAL A 57 -1.13 -16.95 0.60
C VAL A 57 -2.60 -17.33 0.79
N PHE A 58 -3.48 -16.85 -0.09
CA PHE A 58 -4.93 -16.93 0.11
C PHE A 58 -5.65 -17.89 -0.85
N GLU A 59 -4.96 -18.36 -1.89
CA GLU A 59 -5.45 -19.33 -2.88
C GLU A 59 -4.39 -20.44 -3.08
N ALA A 60 -4.79 -21.55 -3.71
CA ALA A 60 -3.85 -22.59 -4.13
C ALA A 60 -3.13 -22.14 -5.42
N ALA A 61 -2.17 -21.21 -5.29
CA ALA A 61 -1.29 -20.88 -6.39
C ALA A 61 -0.09 -21.84 -6.40
N ASP A 62 0.14 -22.49 -7.54
CA ASP A 62 1.24 -23.44 -7.73
C ASP A 62 2.56 -22.68 -7.97
N LEU A 63 3.07 -22.04 -6.91
CA LEU A 63 4.35 -21.34 -6.91
C LEU A 63 5.31 -22.08 -5.99
N HIS A 64 6.47 -22.42 -6.51
CA HIS A 64 7.43 -23.27 -5.82
C HIS A 64 8.67 -22.50 -5.34
N THR A 65 8.83 -21.24 -5.75
CA THR A 65 9.98 -20.42 -5.36
C THR A 65 9.61 -18.99 -4.96
N PRO A 66 10.39 -18.34 -4.07
CA PRO A 66 10.21 -16.93 -3.73
C PRO A 66 10.29 -15.99 -4.94
N ASP A 67 11.16 -16.27 -5.92
CA ASP A 67 11.28 -15.45 -7.13
C ASP A 67 10.00 -15.47 -7.98
N GLN A 68 9.34 -16.63 -8.07
CA GLN A 68 8.06 -16.75 -8.78
C GLN A 68 6.96 -15.93 -8.10
N VAL A 69 6.93 -15.93 -6.76
CA VAL A 69 6.02 -15.10 -5.96
C VAL A 69 6.22 -13.61 -6.25
N VAL A 70 7.47 -13.15 -6.22
CA VAL A 70 7.82 -11.73 -6.45
C VAL A 70 7.45 -11.31 -7.88
N HIS A 71 7.77 -12.15 -8.87
CA HIS A 71 7.45 -11.86 -10.27
C HIS A 71 5.93 -11.77 -10.50
N GLN A 72 5.15 -12.71 -9.96
CA GLN A 72 3.69 -12.65 -10.07
C GLN A 72 3.11 -11.40 -9.38
N TRP A 73 3.64 -11.03 -8.22
CA TRP A 73 3.21 -9.83 -7.50
C TRP A 73 3.48 -8.54 -8.27
N GLU A 74 4.65 -8.41 -8.89
CA GLU A 74 4.98 -7.26 -9.75
C GLU A 74 4.09 -7.20 -10.99
N GLU A 75 3.79 -8.34 -11.63
CA GLU A 75 2.87 -8.37 -12.78
C GLU A 75 1.43 -7.99 -12.38
N ILE A 76 0.92 -8.48 -11.24
CA ILE A 76 -0.39 -8.06 -10.71
C ILE A 76 -0.41 -6.55 -10.47
N LYS A 77 0.63 -6.00 -9.83
CA LYS A 77 0.77 -4.55 -9.62
C LYS A 77 0.80 -3.76 -10.92
N LYS A 78 1.51 -4.23 -11.93
CA LYS A 78 1.63 -3.57 -13.23
C LYS A 78 0.29 -3.53 -13.96
N ASN A 79 -0.47 -4.62 -13.90
CA ASN A 79 -1.80 -4.71 -14.51
C ASN A 79 -2.82 -3.81 -13.78
N GLU A 80 -2.75 -3.68 -12.46
CA GLU A 80 -3.55 -2.69 -11.72
C GLU A 80 -3.26 -1.24 -12.14
N LYS A 81 -1.97 -0.91 -12.34
CA LYS A 81 -1.56 0.44 -12.78
C LYS A 81 -2.09 0.77 -14.17
N LYS A 82 -2.15 -0.23 -15.09
CA LYS A 82 -2.73 -0.08 -16.43
C LYS A 82 -4.26 0.12 -16.41
N ASN A 83 -4.95 -0.51 -15.46
CA ASN A 83 -6.41 -0.39 -15.29
C ASN A 83 -6.84 0.87 -14.51
N SER A 84 -5.89 1.64 -13.97
CA SER A 84 -6.16 2.96 -13.41
C SER A 84 -6.35 3.98 -14.55
N ARG A 85 -7.23 4.99 -14.40
CA ARG A 85 -7.46 6.09 -15.38
C ARG A 85 -6.24 7.02 -15.57
N ARG A 86 -5.01 6.53 -15.38
CA ARG A 86 -3.77 7.27 -15.60
C ARG A 86 -3.56 7.43 -17.10
N ARG A 87 -3.45 8.67 -17.57
CA ARG A 87 -3.15 8.99 -18.98
C ARG A 87 -1.66 8.96 -19.25
N SER A 88 -0.83 9.08 -18.21
CA SER A 88 0.63 9.06 -18.30
C SER A 88 1.26 8.16 -17.24
N VAL A 89 2.42 7.58 -17.55
CA VAL A 89 3.29 6.86 -16.60
C VAL A 89 3.64 7.74 -15.39
N LEU A 90 3.66 9.07 -15.60
CA LEU A 90 3.99 10.07 -14.59
C LEU A 90 2.82 10.42 -13.65
N ASP A 91 1.57 10.07 -13.98
CA ASP A 91 0.38 10.40 -13.15
C ASP A 91 0.40 9.67 -11.79
N GLY A 92 1.28 8.68 -11.62
CA GLY A 92 1.47 7.94 -10.38
C GLY A 92 2.60 8.43 -9.48
N ILE A 93 3.35 9.47 -9.89
CA ILE A 93 4.52 9.96 -9.15
C ILE A 93 4.20 11.33 -8.53
N PRO A 94 3.99 11.41 -7.20
CA PRO A 94 3.76 12.68 -6.54
C PRO A 94 4.88 13.67 -6.84
N ARG A 95 4.51 14.90 -7.21
CA ARG A 95 5.48 15.98 -7.51
C ARG A 95 6.32 16.37 -6.30
N THR A 96 5.82 16.08 -5.11
CA THR A 96 6.46 16.32 -3.82
C THR A 96 7.46 15.23 -3.42
N LEU A 97 7.63 14.16 -4.21
CA LEU A 97 8.67 13.17 -3.91
C LEU A 97 10.06 13.79 -4.04
N PRO A 98 10.98 13.49 -3.10
CA PRO A 98 12.40 13.78 -3.24
C PRO A 98 12.93 13.29 -4.60
N SER A 99 13.84 14.06 -5.19
CA SER A 99 14.33 13.89 -6.56
C SER A 99 14.89 12.49 -6.85
N LEU A 100 15.60 11.89 -5.89
CA LEU A 100 16.16 10.54 -6.01
C LEU A 100 15.07 9.46 -6.09
N LEU A 101 14.09 9.50 -5.18
CA LEU A 101 12.96 8.55 -5.16
C LEU A 101 12.05 8.73 -6.38
N ARG A 102 11.97 9.96 -6.89
CA ARG A 102 11.29 10.26 -8.15
C ARG A 102 12.03 9.62 -9.33
N ALA A 103 13.36 9.72 -9.39
CA ALA A 103 14.17 9.11 -10.44
C ALA A 103 14.08 7.57 -10.46
N GLN A 104 14.03 6.92 -9.29
CA GLN A 104 13.84 5.47 -9.20
C GLN A 104 12.45 5.00 -9.68
N LYS A 105 11.44 5.87 -9.57
CA LYS A 105 10.05 5.56 -10.00
C LYS A 105 9.78 5.89 -11.47
N LEU A 106 10.63 6.70 -12.10
CA LEU A 106 10.61 7.00 -13.54
C LEU A 106 11.17 5.81 -14.31
#